data_AF-A0A5C7UFM5-F1
#
_entry.id   AF-A0A5C7UFM5-F1
#
_cell.length_a   1.000
_cell.length_b   1.000
_cell.length_c   1.000
_cell.angle_alpha   90.00
_cell.angle_beta   90.00
_cell.angle_gamma   90.00
#
_symmetry.space_group_name_H-M   'P 1'
#
loop_
_entity.id
_entity.type
_entity.pdbx_description
1 polymer ?
#
loop_
_entity_poly.entity_id
_entity_poly.type
_entity_poly.pdbx_seq_one_letter_code
_entity_poly.pdbx_strand_id
1 'polypeptide(L)' 'QRVVIVRRYGLDNQEPATLEDVAKEIGLSKERVRQIQQEALVKLKKYLHSHGLDKDALLDD' A
#
# COMPACT_ATOMS: atom_id res chain seq x y z
N GLN A 1 2.19 -3.88 -9.22
CA GLN A 1 1.34 -3.43 -8.09
C GLN A 1 2.08 -3.49 -6.74
N ARG A 2 2.77 -4.61 -6.39
CA ARG A 2 3.55 -4.74 -5.14
C ARG A 2 4.53 -3.57 -4.89
N VAL A 3 5.29 -3.17 -5.91
CA VAL A 3 6.22 -2.02 -5.85
C VAL A 3 5.57 -0.74 -5.32
N VAL A 4 4.32 -0.45 -5.73
CA VAL A 4 3.60 0.74 -5.27
C VAL A 4 3.42 0.71 -3.76
N ILE A 5 3.04 -0.43 -3.19
CA ILE A 5 2.82 -0.57 -1.75
C ILE A 5 4.13 -0.56 -0.99
N VAL A 6 5.13 -1.30 -1.47
CA VAL A 6 6.45 -1.36 -0.85
C VAL A 6 7.06 0.04 -0.76
N ARG A 7 7.05 0.81 -1.85
CA ARG A 7 7.60 2.17 -1.88
C ARG A 7 6.73 3.17 -1.13
N ARG A 8 5.40 3.09 -1.21
CA ARG A 8 4.51 4.06 -0.53
C ARG A 8 4.56 3.96 1.00
N TYR A 9 4.80 2.76 1.52
CA TYR A 9 4.75 2.48 2.95
C TYR A 9 6.12 2.12 3.55
N GLY A 10 7.20 2.21 2.78
CA GLY A 10 8.55 1.92 3.25
C GLY A 10 8.75 0.46 3.71
N LEU A 11 8.12 -0.49 3.02
CA LEU A 11 8.28 -1.91 3.31
C LEU A 11 9.56 -2.44 2.65
N ASP A 12 9.96 -3.67 2.97
CA ASP A 12 11.19 -4.30 2.42
C ASP A 12 12.46 -3.42 2.59
N ASN A 13 12.58 -2.71 3.72
CA ASN A 13 13.68 -1.77 4.00
C ASN A 13 13.83 -0.65 2.96
N GLN A 14 12.72 -0.23 2.34
CA GLN A 14 12.69 0.94 1.46
C GLN A 14 12.25 2.17 2.25
N GLU A 15 12.69 3.35 1.82
CA GLU A 15 12.14 4.60 2.34
C GLU A 15 10.73 4.85 1.77
N PRO A 16 9.78 5.38 2.57
CA PRO A 16 8.47 5.80 2.08
C PRO A 16 8.59 6.89 1.01
N ALA A 17 7.90 6.70 -0.11
CA ALA A 17 7.89 7.62 -1.24
C ALA A 17 6.50 8.21 -1.48
N THR A 18 6.42 9.39 -2.11
CA THR A 18 5.13 9.99 -2.46
C THR A 18 4.47 9.26 -3.64
N LEU A 19 3.16 9.46 -3.85
CA LEU A 19 2.48 8.97 -5.06
C LEU A 19 3.16 9.45 -6.34
N GLU A 20 3.73 10.64 -6.30
CA GLU A 20 4.35 11.30 -7.44
C GLU A 20 5.74 10.74 -7.74
N ASP A 21 6.54 10.47 -6.70
CA ASP A 21 7.85 9.85 -6.85
C ASP A 21 7.72 8.43 -7.39
N VAL A 22 6.78 7.66 -6.83
CA VAL A 22 6.48 6.30 -7.28
C VAL A 22 5.96 6.30 -8.72
N ALA A 23 5.11 7.26 -9.09
CA ALA A 23 4.59 7.42 -10.45
C ALA A 23 5.72 7.69 -11.46
N LYS A 24 6.65 8.59 -11.12
CA LYS A 24 7.84 8.90 -11.93
C LYS A 24 8.74 7.68 -12.09
N GLU A 25 9.00 6.95 -11.00
CA GLU A 25 9.89 5.78 -10.98
C GLU A 25 9.39 4.64 -11.87
N ILE A 26 8.09 4.36 -11.88
CA ILE A 26 7.51 3.23 -12.62
C ILE A 26 6.84 3.62 -13.94
N GLY A 27 6.94 4.88 -14.36
CA GLY A 27 6.40 5.36 -15.63
C GLY A 27 4.87 5.34 -15.71
N LEU A 28 4.18 5.59 -14.59
CA LEU A 28 2.71 5.62 -14.52
C LEU A 28 2.20 6.99 -14.13
N SER A 29 0.91 7.24 -14.36
CA SER A 29 0.27 8.44 -13.83
C SER A 29 0.09 8.34 -12.31
N LYS A 30 0.12 9.49 -11.64
CA LYS A 30 -0.15 9.61 -10.20
C LYS A 30 -1.50 8.98 -9.81
N GLU A 31 -2.52 9.17 -10.65
CA GLU A 31 -3.83 8.56 -10.44
C GLU A 31 -3.79 7.04 -10.57
N ARG A 32 -3.03 6.49 -11.52
CA ARG A 32 -2.87 5.05 -11.63
C ARG A 32 -2.19 4.46 -10.39
N VAL A 33 -1.19 5.13 -9.85
CA VAL A 33 -0.56 4.75 -8.58
C VAL A 33 -1.57 4.81 -7.42
N ARG A 34 -2.40 5.85 -7.36
CA ARG A 34 -3.46 5.99 -6.35
C ARG A 34 -4.46 4.82 -6.41
N GLN A 35 -4.91 4.45 -7.62
CA GLN A 35 -5.81 3.31 -7.81
C GLN A 35 -5.20 2.00 -7.33
N ILE A 36 -3.95 1.73 -7.71
CA ILE A 36 -3.22 0.53 -7.27
C ILE A 36 -3.11 0.51 -5.74
N GLN A 37 -2.83 1.66 -5.12
CA GLN A 37 -2.77 1.77 -3.66
C GLN A 37 -4.10 1.37 -3.02
N GLN A 38 -5.22 1.92 -3.50
CA GLN A 38 -6.56 1.62 -2.97
C GLN A 38 -6.95 0.15 -3.16
N GLU A 39 -6.72 -0.42 -4.34
CA GLU A 39 -7.00 -1.84 -4.63
C GLU A 39 -6.24 -2.77 -3.67
N ALA A 40 -4.97 -2.47 -3.40
CA ALA A 40 -4.16 -3.28 -2.51
C ALA A 40 -4.60 -3.15 -1.04
N LEU A 41 -4.98 -1.95 -0.58
CA LEU A 41 -5.53 -1.77 0.77
C LEU A 41 -6.84 -2.54 0.95
N VAL A 42 -7.72 -2.54 -0.06
CA VAL A 42 -8.96 -3.33 -0.01
C VAL A 42 -8.66 -4.81 0.06
N LYS A 43 -7.70 -5.31 -0.73
CA LYS A 43 -7.26 -6.72 -0.68
C LYS A 43 -6.66 -7.08 0.68
N LEU A 44 -5.80 -6.22 1.23
CA LEU A 44 -5.19 -6.42 2.54
C LEU A 44 -6.24 -6.44 3.65
N LYS A 45 -7.19 -5.51 3.64
CA LYS A 45 -8.30 -5.49 4.60
C LYS A 45 -9.09 -6.80 4.55
N LYS A 46 -9.47 -7.27 3.35
CA LYS A 46 -10.18 -8.54 3.19
C LYS A 46 -9.38 -9.74 3.72
N TYR A 47 -8.08 -9.76 3.44
CA TYR A 47 -7.18 -10.81 3.92
C TYR A 47 -7.08 -10.83 5.45
N LEU A 48 -6.93 -9.67 6.10
CA LEU A 48 -6.86 -9.59 7.56
C LEU A 48 -8.16 -10.08 8.21
N HIS A 49 -9.32 -9.62 7.71
CA HIS A 49 -10.62 -10.09 8.23
C HIS A 49 -10.81 -11.60 8.06
N SER A 50 -10.39 -12.18 6.92
CA SER A 50 -10.52 -13.63 6.70
C SER A 50 -9.60 -14.48 7.59
N HIS A 51 -8.58 -13.87 8.20
CA HIS A 51 -7.63 -14.53 9.10
C HIS A 51 -7.88 -14.19 10.58
N GLY A 52 -9.04 -13.61 10.91
CA GLY A 52 -9.42 -13.28 12.28
C GLY A 52 -8.61 -12.13 12.89
N LEU A 53 -7.91 -11.36 12.07
CA LEU A 53 -7.17 -10.17 12.47
C LEU A 53 -8.08 -8.97 12.23
N ASP A 54 -8.81 -8.58 13.27
CA ASP A 54 -9.60 -7.35 13.23
C ASP A 54 -8.72 -6.12 13.35
N LYS A 55 -9.23 -5.00 12.84
CA LYS A 55 -8.51 -3.71 12.74
C LYS A 55 -8.05 -3.20 14.11
N ASP A 56 -8.76 -3.59 15.16
CA ASP A 56 -8.49 -3.21 16.55
C ASP A 56 -7.22 -3.88 17.07
N ALA A 57 -6.89 -5.10 16.63
CA ALA A 57 -5.68 -5.82 17.05
C ALA A 57 -4.36 -5.24 16.48
N LEU A 58 -4.42 -4.25 15.57
CA LEU A 58 -3.26 -3.63 14.91
C LEU A 58 -2.97 -2.22 15.42
N LEU A 59 -3.89 -1.62 16.20
CA LEU A 59 -3.83 -0.24 16.67
C LEU A 59 -3.91 -0.12 18.19
N ASP A 60 -3.49 -1.17 18.92
CA ASP A 60 -3.30 -1.09 20.36
C ASP A 60 -2.04 -0.23 20.65
N ASP A 61 -2.26 1.05 20.94
CA ASP A 61 -1.34 1.94 21.69
C ASP A 61 -1.60 1.81 23.20
#